data_AF-A0A0D2QUQ7-F1
#
_entry.id   AF-A0A0D2QUQ7-F1
#
_cell.length_a   1.000
_cell.length_b   1.000
_cell.length_c   1.000
_cell.angle_alpha   90.00
_cell.angle_beta   90.00
_cell.angle_gamma   90.00
#
_symmetry.space_group_name_H-M   'P 1'
#
loop_
_entity.id
_entity.type
_entity.pdbx_description
1 polymer ?
#
loop_
_entity_poly.entity_id
_entity_poly.type
_entity_poly.pdbx_seq_one_letter_code
_entity_poly.pdbx_strand_id
1 'polypeptide(L)'
;MTIALGGWFTGTTFVTSWYTHGLANSYLEDCNFLTAAVFTPANSLVHFLLLLWGLEAQGDFTRWCQLGGLWTFVTLHDAFGLIGFMLRQFELARSIQLRPYNAITFSGPIAVVVSIFLIYPLGFHNWILNPFHMMGVVGVLGAALLYAIHGATVENTLFEDGDGVNIFRAFNPTQAEETYSMVTANHFWSQIFGEIRAAEDPEFETFYTKNILLNEGIRAWMAAQDQPHENLIFLEEVLPCGNAL
;
A
#
# COMPACT_ATOMS: atom_id res chain seq x y z
N MET A 1 -14.95 -9.02 -0.93
CA MET A 1 -13.66 -9.52 -1.45
C MET A 1 -13.79 -10.16 -2.84
N THR A 2 -14.57 -11.24 -3.02
CA THR A 2 -14.62 -11.99 -4.30
C THR A 2 -15.03 -11.16 -5.52
N ILE A 3 -16.03 -10.28 -5.36
CA ILE A 3 -16.53 -9.45 -6.46
C ILE A 3 -15.59 -8.27 -6.77
N ALA A 4 -14.91 -7.69 -5.77
CA ALA A 4 -13.89 -6.66 -5.99
C ALA A 4 -12.69 -7.21 -6.78
N LEU A 5 -12.22 -8.40 -6.41
CA LEU A 5 -11.15 -9.08 -7.13
C LEU A 5 -11.55 -9.41 -8.58
N GLY A 6 -12.77 -9.93 -8.77
CA GLY A 6 -13.32 -10.20 -10.11
C GLY A 6 -13.45 -8.92 -10.95
N GLY A 7 -13.90 -7.82 -10.35
CA GLY A 7 -13.98 -6.51 -11.00
C GLY A 7 -12.60 -5.99 -11.41
N TRP A 8 -11.59 -6.15 -10.56
CA TRP A 8 -10.21 -5.77 -10.88
C TRP A 8 -9.64 -6.58 -12.05
N PHE A 9 -9.74 -7.91 -12.02
CA PHE A 9 -9.28 -8.76 -13.13
C PHE A 9 -10.03 -8.46 -14.43
N THR A 10 -11.34 -8.23 -14.34
CA THR A 10 -12.14 -7.87 -15.53
C THR A 10 -11.65 -6.56 -16.12
N GLY A 11 -11.43 -5.55 -15.27
CA GLY A 11 -10.98 -4.23 -15.71
C GLY A 11 -9.58 -4.27 -16.33
N THR A 12 -8.59 -4.86 -15.63
CA THR A 12 -7.21 -4.96 -16.13
C THR A 12 -7.07 -5.84 -17.36
N THR A 13 -8.02 -6.74 -17.60
CA THR A 13 -7.98 -7.60 -18.80
C THR A 13 -8.67 -6.96 -20.00
N PHE A 14 -9.80 -6.28 -19.82
CA PHE A 14 -10.68 -5.95 -20.94
C PHE A 14 -11.11 -4.49 -21.05
N VAL A 15 -10.90 -3.64 -20.04
CA VAL A 15 -11.57 -2.33 -19.97
C VAL A 15 -10.59 -1.19 -20.16
N THR A 16 -10.86 -0.40 -21.20
CA THR A 16 -10.13 0.81 -21.56
C THR A 16 -10.39 1.98 -20.61
N SER A 17 -9.38 2.85 -20.41
CA SER A 17 -9.50 4.17 -19.79
C SER A 17 -9.44 5.31 -20.79
N TRP A 18 -9.58 5.02 -22.10
CA TRP A 18 -9.52 6.02 -23.17
C TRP A 18 -10.50 7.19 -22.95
N TYR A 19 -11.72 6.91 -22.48
CA TYR A 19 -12.76 7.92 -22.29
C TYR A 19 -12.62 8.74 -21.01
N THR A 20 -11.85 8.26 -20.03
CA THR A 20 -11.66 8.95 -18.76
C THR A 20 -10.31 9.64 -18.68
N HIS A 21 -9.25 9.01 -19.21
CA HIS A 21 -7.85 9.45 -19.08
C HIS A 21 -7.10 9.50 -20.42
N GLY A 22 -7.68 9.03 -21.53
CA GLY A 22 -6.99 8.98 -22.83
C GLY A 22 -5.85 7.96 -22.89
N LEU A 23 -5.92 6.90 -22.07
CA LEU A 23 -4.87 5.89 -21.92
C LEU A 23 -5.37 4.49 -22.29
N ALA A 24 -4.45 3.66 -22.78
CA ALA A 24 -4.60 2.21 -22.78
C ALA A 24 -4.20 1.68 -21.40
N ASN A 25 -4.97 0.73 -20.86
CA ASN A 25 -4.80 0.25 -19.48
C ASN A 25 -5.18 -1.24 -19.29
N SER A 26 -5.39 -1.98 -20.37
CA SER A 26 -5.82 -3.38 -20.30
C SER A 26 -4.96 -4.33 -21.13
N TYR A 27 -4.95 -5.61 -20.77
CA TYR A 27 -4.26 -6.65 -21.57
C TYR A 27 -4.80 -6.73 -23.00
N LEU A 28 -6.09 -6.43 -23.20
CA LEU A 28 -6.70 -6.34 -24.52
C LEU A 28 -6.12 -5.20 -25.38
N GLU A 29 -5.59 -4.16 -24.74
CA GLU A 29 -4.92 -3.02 -25.37
C GLU A 29 -3.38 -3.15 -25.29
N ASP A 30 -2.88 -4.39 -25.19
CA ASP A 30 -1.46 -4.73 -25.14
C ASP A 30 -0.68 -4.16 -23.93
N CYS A 31 -1.37 -3.76 -22.85
CA CYS A 31 -0.70 -3.48 -21.59
C CYS A 31 -0.10 -4.76 -20.99
N ASN A 32 0.91 -4.61 -20.14
CA ASN A 32 1.48 -5.73 -19.38
C ASN A 32 1.06 -5.65 -17.90
N PHE A 33 1.49 -6.61 -17.09
CA PHE A 33 1.13 -6.70 -15.67
C PHE A 33 1.47 -5.44 -14.85
N LEU A 34 2.51 -4.69 -15.25
CA LEU A 34 2.95 -3.47 -14.56
C LEU A 34 2.12 -2.24 -14.97
N THR A 35 1.51 -2.25 -16.16
CA THR A 35 0.82 -1.08 -16.73
C THR A 35 -0.69 -1.23 -16.79
N ALA A 36 -1.22 -2.45 -16.68
CA ALA A 36 -2.65 -2.70 -16.65
C ALA A 36 -3.27 -2.21 -15.32
N ALA A 37 -4.36 -1.46 -15.39
CA ALA A 37 -5.01 -0.88 -14.21
C ALA A 37 -6.51 -0.63 -14.42
N VAL A 38 -7.26 -0.58 -13.32
CA VAL A 38 -8.63 -0.04 -13.32
C VAL A 38 -8.54 1.43 -12.92
N PHE A 39 -8.68 2.32 -13.90
CA PHE A 39 -8.53 3.77 -13.70
C PHE A 39 -9.76 4.41 -13.06
N THR A 40 -9.53 5.50 -12.34
CA THR A 40 -10.57 6.37 -11.77
C THR A 40 -11.58 6.87 -12.82
N PRO A 41 -12.79 7.26 -12.41
CA PRO A 41 -13.69 8.01 -13.27
C PRO A 41 -13.05 9.34 -13.71
N ALA A 42 -13.58 9.94 -14.78
CA ALA A 42 -13.15 11.27 -15.20
C ALA A 42 -13.42 12.31 -14.10
N ASN A 43 -12.60 13.37 -14.01
CA ASN A 43 -12.76 14.41 -12.98
C ASN A 43 -14.15 15.09 -13.01
N SER A 44 -14.81 15.13 -14.17
CA SER A 44 -16.19 15.64 -14.30
C SER A 44 -17.23 14.85 -13.50
N LEU A 45 -16.92 13.59 -13.14
CA LEU A 45 -17.75 12.72 -12.32
C LEU A 45 -17.39 12.81 -10.82
N VAL A 46 -16.41 13.63 -10.43
CA VAL A 46 -16.07 13.99 -9.04
C VAL A 46 -16.22 12.79 -8.06
N HIS A 47 -17.15 12.86 -7.10
CA HIS A 47 -17.42 11.84 -6.09
C HIS A 47 -18.71 11.04 -6.37
N PHE A 48 -19.18 11.00 -7.60
CA PHE A 48 -20.37 10.20 -7.94
C PHE A 48 -20.09 8.72 -7.65
N LEU A 49 -21.03 8.05 -6.97
CA LEU A 49 -20.93 6.60 -6.68
C LEU A 49 -20.88 5.76 -7.97
N LEU A 50 -21.35 6.33 -9.08
CA LEU A 50 -21.33 5.75 -10.42
C LEU A 50 -21.93 4.34 -10.41
N LEU A 51 -23.17 4.23 -9.92
CA LEU A 51 -23.90 2.97 -9.88
C LEU A 51 -24.32 2.57 -11.30
N LEU A 52 -24.34 1.26 -11.58
CA LEU A 52 -24.74 0.76 -12.91
C LEU A 52 -26.16 1.22 -13.30
N TRP A 53 -27.07 1.26 -12.34
CA TRP A 53 -28.44 1.77 -12.50
C TRP A 53 -28.57 3.28 -12.23
N GLY A 54 -27.45 3.99 -12.07
CA GLY A 54 -27.41 5.43 -11.87
C GLY A 54 -27.81 6.21 -13.12
N LEU A 55 -27.99 7.52 -12.99
CA LEU A 55 -28.40 8.40 -14.09
C LEU A 55 -27.33 8.51 -15.18
N GLU A 56 -26.08 8.30 -14.79
CA GLU A 56 -24.95 8.28 -15.70
C GLU A 56 -25.10 7.06 -16.59
N ALA A 57 -24.98 5.84 -16.06
CA ALA A 57 -24.96 4.62 -16.86
C ALA A 57 -26.33 4.13 -17.36
N GLN A 58 -27.43 4.44 -16.67
CA GLN A 58 -28.81 4.07 -17.04
C GLN A 58 -29.01 2.57 -17.33
N GLY A 59 -28.24 1.71 -16.65
CA GLY A 59 -28.26 0.25 -16.85
C GLY A 59 -27.40 -0.25 -18.03
N ASP A 60 -26.79 0.63 -18.82
CA ASP A 60 -25.85 0.25 -19.88
C ASP A 60 -24.49 -0.10 -19.27
N PHE A 61 -24.18 -1.41 -19.28
CA PHE A 61 -22.94 -1.94 -18.73
C PHE A 61 -21.70 -1.49 -19.51
N THR A 62 -21.77 -1.44 -20.83
CA THR A 62 -20.63 -1.02 -21.66
C THR A 62 -20.31 0.45 -21.38
N ARG A 63 -21.33 1.30 -21.33
CA ARG A 63 -21.15 2.71 -21.01
C ARG A 63 -20.65 2.90 -19.57
N TRP A 64 -21.15 2.12 -18.63
CA TRP A 64 -20.68 2.15 -17.25
C TRP A 64 -19.18 1.84 -17.12
N CYS A 65 -18.69 0.83 -17.84
CA CYS A 65 -17.26 0.52 -17.92
C CYS A 65 -16.46 1.69 -18.51
N GLN A 66 -16.94 2.29 -19.61
CA GLN A 66 -16.29 3.43 -20.26
C GLN A 66 -16.20 4.68 -19.36
N LEU A 67 -17.15 4.86 -18.44
CA LEU A 67 -17.13 5.98 -17.48
C LEU A 67 -16.22 5.75 -16.27
N GLY A 68 -15.57 4.59 -16.15
CA GLY A 68 -14.76 4.23 -14.98
C GLY A 68 -15.57 3.65 -13.82
N GLY A 69 -16.78 3.14 -14.07
CA GLY A 69 -17.65 2.52 -13.06
C GLY A 69 -17.01 1.37 -12.29
N LEU A 70 -16.09 0.64 -12.93
CA LEU A 70 -15.36 -0.44 -12.28
C LEU A 70 -14.49 0.06 -11.12
N TRP A 71 -14.00 1.31 -11.14
CA TRP A 71 -13.19 1.83 -10.05
C TRP A 71 -14.02 1.99 -8.78
N THR A 72 -15.18 2.64 -8.84
CA THR A 72 -16.06 2.80 -7.67
C THR A 72 -16.58 1.44 -7.21
N PHE A 73 -16.88 0.54 -8.16
CA PHE A 73 -17.29 -0.83 -7.86
C PHE A 73 -16.23 -1.58 -7.06
N VAL A 74 -14.98 -1.62 -7.53
CA VAL A 74 -13.89 -2.32 -6.86
C VAL A 74 -13.64 -1.70 -5.49
N THR A 75 -13.50 -0.38 -5.40
CA THR A 75 -13.21 0.33 -4.14
C THR A 75 -14.31 0.10 -3.09
N LEU A 76 -15.59 0.22 -3.44
CA LEU A 76 -16.69 0.04 -2.50
C LEU A 76 -16.82 -1.42 -2.05
N HIS A 77 -16.76 -2.38 -2.98
CA HIS A 77 -16.86 -3.81 -2.64
C HIS A 77 -15.63 -4.31 -1.88
N ASP A 78 -14.47 -3.71 -2.09
CA ASP A 78 -13.27 -3.97 -1.30
C ASP A 78 -13.44 -3.44 0.13
N ALA A 79 -13.89 -2.19 0.30
CA ALA A 79 -14.17 -1.62 1.62
C ALA A 79 -15.13 -2.49 2.46
N PHE A 80 -16.26 -2.91 1.87
CA PHE A 80 -17.16 -3.86 2.54
C PHE A 80 -16.53 -5.25 2.73
N GLY A 81 -15.68 -5.68 1.79
CA GLY A 81 -14.90 -6.91 1.90
C GLY A 81 -13.96 -6.92 3.10
N LEU A 82 -13.24 -5.82 3.33
CA LEU A 82 -12.32 -5.64 4.46
C LEU A 82 -13.07 -5.61 5.79
N ILE A 83 -14.24 -4.94 5.83
CA ILE A 83 -15.12 -4.98 7.01
C ILE A 83 -15.55 -6.43 7.29
N GLY A 84 -16.01 -7.15 6.27
CA GLY A 84 -16.37 -8.56 6.39
C GLY A 84 -15.21 -9.45 6.83
N PHE A 85 -13.99 -9.18 6.35
CA PHE A 85 -12.79 -9.91 6.76
C PHE A 85 -12.45 -9.69 8.22
N MET A 86 -12.48 -8.44 8.70
CA MET A 86 -12.25 -8.11 10.11
C MET A 86 -13.32 -8.72 11.02
N LEU A 87 -14.60 -8.66 10.62
CA LEU A 87 -15.70 -9.30 11.35
C LEU A 87 -15.50 -10.81 11.42
N ARG A 88 -15.04 -11.44 10.35
CA ARG A 88 -14.70 -12.87 10.34
C ARG A 88 -13.56 -13.20 11.30
N GLN A 89 -12.54 -12.35 11.42
CA GLN A 89 -11.48 -12.54 12.40
C GLN A 89 -12.01 -12.47 13.84
N PHE A 90 -12.93 -11.54 14.14
CA PHE A 90 -13.60 -11.48 15.44
C PHE A 90 -14.46 -12.71 15.72
N GLU A 91 -15.25 -13.15 14.73
CA GLU A 91 -16.10 -14.33 14.84
C GLU A 91 -15.26 -15.58 15.12
N LEU A 92 -14.19 -15.79 14.35
CA LEU A 92 -13.27 -16.90 14.56
C LEU A 92 -12.64 -16.83 15.95
N ALA A 93 -12.06 -15.69 16.33
CA ALA A 93 -11.45 -15.52 17.65
C ALA A 93 -12.43 -15.83 18.79
N ARG A 94 -13.69 -15.40 18.65
CA ARG A 94 -14.75 -15.72 19.61
C ARG A 94 -15.08 -17.22 19.62
N SER A 95 -15.22 -17.86 18.47
CA SER A 95 -15.56 -19.29 18.36
C SER A 95 -14.50 -20.22 18.95
N ILE A 96 -13.22 -19.86 18.83
CA ILE A 96 -12.10 -20.61 19.44
C ILE A 96 -11.61 -20.00 20.75
N GLN A 97 -12.35 -19.04 21.32
CA GLN A 97 -12.06 -18.38 22.60
C GLN A 97 -10.66 -17.75 22.71
N LEU A 98 -10.10 -17.29 21.59
CA LEU A 98 -8.86 -16.52 21.57
C LEU A 98 -9.14 -15.02 21.72
N ARG A 99 -8.14 -14.29 22.21
CA ARG A 99 -8.19 -12.82 22.23
C ARG A 99 -8.12 -12.29 20.80
N PRO A 100 -8.92 -11.28 20.41
CA PRO A 100 -9.07 -10.87 19.02
C PRO A 100 -7.96 -9.92 18.52
N TYR A 101 -6.70 -10.11 18.92
CA TYR A 101 -5.61 -9.21 18.54
C TYR A 101 -5.37 -9.17 17.04
N ASN A 102 -5.56 -10.28 16.32
CA ASN A 102 -5.44 -10.31 14.86
C ASN A 102 -6.45 -9.36 14.18
N ALA A 103 -7.69 -9.30 14.68
CA ALA A 103 -8.71 -8.39 14.16
C ALA A 103 -8.37 -6.93 14.49
N ILE A 104 -7.83 -6.66 15.68
CA ILE A 104 -7.40 -5.31 16.08
C ILE A 104 -6.24 -4.84 15.20
N THR A 105 -5.22 -5.68 14.95
CA THR A 105 -4.10 -5.35 14.06
C THR A 105 -4.57 -5.10 12.63
N PHE A 106 -5.62 -5.78 12.17
CA PHE A 106 -6.19 -5.58 10.84
C PHE A 106 -6.88 -4.21 10.65
N SER A 107 -7.08 -3.43 11.72
CA SER A 107 -7.52 -2.03 11.59
C SER A 107 -6.52 -1.15 10.82
N GLY A 108 -5.21 -1.47 10.87
CA GLY A 108 -4.17 -0.76 10.13
C GLY A 108 -4.42 -0.75 8.61
N PRO A 109 -4.49 -1.93 7.96
CA PRO A 109 -4.88 -2.04 6.55
C PRO A 109 -6.18 -1.33 6.19
N ILE A 110 -7.23 -1.43 7.02
CA ILE A 110 -8.50 -0.73 6.80
C ILE A 110 -8.30 0.79 6.79
N ALA A 111 -7.56 1.33 7.77
CA ALA A 111 -7.30 2.76 7.86
C ALA A 111 -6.54 3.28 6.63
N VAL A 112 -5.58 2.52 6.11
CA VAL A 112 -4.84 2.87 4.87
C VAL A 112 -5.78 2.88 3.66
N VAL A 113 -6.60 1.84 3.47
CA VAL A 113 -7.51 1.76 2.32
C VAL A 113 -8.57 2.87 2.38
N VAL A 114 -9.18 3.09 3.54
CA VAL A 114 -10.18 4.15 3.72
C VAL A 114 -9.56 5.53 3.52
N SER A 115 -8.38 5.80 4.10
CA SER A 115 -7.74 7.10 3.94
C SER A 115 -7.36 7.38 2.48
N ILE A 116 -6.74 6.43 1.78
CA ILE A 116 -6.23 6.66 0.42
C ILE A 116 -7.34 6.63 -0.62
N PHE A 117 -8.25 5.65 -0.58
CA PHE A 117 -9.21 5.44 -1.65
C PHE A 117 -10.56 6.14 -1.42
N LEU A 118 -10.87 6.55 -0.18
CA LEU A 118 -12.14 7.23 0.13
C LEU A 118 -11.96 8.67 0.65
N ILE A 119 -10.88 8.99 1.38
CA ILE A 119 -10.68 10.32 1.98
C ILE A 119 -9.73 11.21 1.16
N TYR A 120 -8.69 10.64 0.55
CA TYR A 120 -7.55 11.38 -0.03
C TYR A 120 -7.66 11.92 -1.47
N PRO A 121 -8.70 11.77 -2.31
CA PRO A 121 -8.65 12.23 -3.72
C PRO A 121 -8.57 13.77 -3.96
N LEU A 122 -7.77 14.51 -3.19
CA LEU A 122 -7.61 15.97 -3.13
C LEU A 122 -6.11 16.36 -3.13
N GLY A 123 -5.49 16.43 -4.31
CA GLY A 123 -4.33 17.29 -4.60
C GLY A 123 -2.92 16.67 -4.60
N PHE A 124 -1.95 17.44 -5.12
CA PHE A 124 -0.51 17.14 -5.09
C PHE A 124 0.12 17.61 -3.78
N HIS A 125 1.04 16.81 -3.22
CA HIS A 125 1.62 17.08 -1.91
C HIS A 125 3.12 16.76 -1.87
N ASN A 126 3.87 17.53 -1.09
CA ASN A 126 5.27 17.20 -0.76
C ASN A 126 5.30 16.11 0.33
N TRP A 127 4.77 14.93 -0.02
CA TRP A 127 4.36 13.87 0.90
C TRP A 127 5.50 13.37 1.79
N ILE A 128 6.73 13.31 1.25
CA ILE A 128 7.91 12.82 1.99
C ILE A 128 8.25 13.71 3.19
N LEU A 129 7.95 15.02 3.12
CA LEU A 129 8.18 15.95 4.22
C LEU A 129 7.10 15.91 5.30
N ASN A 130 6.01 15.16 5.09
CA ASN A 130 4.95 15.06 6.08
C ASN A 130 5.41 14.18 7.27
N PRO A 131 5.40 14.68 8.51
CA PRO A 131 5.80 13.88 9.68
C PRO A 131 4.92 12.64 9.89
N PHE A 132 3.65 12.65 9.46
CA PHE A 132 2.80 11.45 9.50
C PHE A 132 3.27 10.38 8.52
N HIS A 133 3.73 10.78 7.33
CA HIS A 133 4.35 9.85 6.39
C HIS A 133 5.65 9.29 6.97
N MET A 134 6.51 10.13 7.57
CA MET A 134 7.74 9.68 8.23
C MET A 134 7.47 8.68 9.35
N MET A 135 6.45 8.91 10.18
CA MET A 135 6.02 7.95 11.20
C MET A 135 5.54 6.63 10.57
N GLY A 136 4.81 6.68 9.45
CA GLY A 136 4.44 5.50 8.67
C GLY A 136 5.65 4.71 8.17
N VAL A 137 6.67 5.40 7.63
CA VAL A 137 7.93 4.79 7.19
C VAL A 137 8.65 4.12 8.36
N VAL A 138 8.79 4.80 9.49
CA VAL A 138 9.38 4.21 10.72
C VAL A 138 8.59 2.99 11.17
N GLY A 139 7.25 3.02 11.10
CA GLY A 139 6.40 1.88 11.43
C GLY A 139 6.63 0.68 10.52
N VAL A 140 6.67 0.88 9.20
CA VAL A 140 6.86 -0.21 8.22
C VAL A 140 8.27 -0.77 8.29
N LEU A 141 9.30 0.08 8.27
CA LEU A 141 10.70 -0.36 8.35
C LEU A 141 11.01 -0.97 9.71
N GLY A 142 10.50 -0.39 10.79
CA GLY A 142 10.62 -0.93 12.14
C GLY A 142 9.95 -2.30 12.27
N ALA A 143 8.76 -2.49 11.71
CA ALA A 143 8.10 -3.79 11.70
C ALA A 143 8.88 -4.84 10.88
N ALA A 144 9.40 -4.48 9.71
CA ALA A 144 10.25 -5.36 8.91
C ALA A 144 11.55 -5.74 9.64
N LEU A 145 12.17 -4.77 10.32
CA LEU A 145 13.34 -4.98 11.15
C LEU A 145 13.04 -5.94 12.31
N LEU A 146 11.96 -5.69 13.06
CA LEU A 146 11.53 -6.54 14.16
C LEU A 146 11.19 -7.95 13.68
N TYR A 147 10.53 -8.08 12.52
CA TYR A 147 10.23 -9.37 11.90
C TYR A 147 11.52 -10.16 11.61
N ALA A 148 12.49 -9.53 10.94
CA ALA A 148 13.75 -10.17 10.60
C ALA A 148 14.59 -10.52 11.84
N ILE A 149 14.75 -9.56 12.77
CA ILE A 149 15.55 -9.75 13.99
C ILE A 149 14.93 -10.82 14.88
N HIS A 150 13.60 -10.80 15.09
CA HIS A 150 12.96 -11.79 15.93
C HIS A 150 13.10 -13.19 15.32
N GLY A 151 12.80 -13.36 14.03
CA GLY A 151 12.96 -14.65 13.34
C GLY A 151 14.38 -15.19 13.43
N ALA A 152 15.38 -14.36 13.08
CA ALA A 152 16.78 -14.76 13.16
C ALA A 152 17.24 -15.07 14.58
N THR A 153 16.79 -14.31 15.59
CA THR A 153 17.15 -14.56 16.98
C THR A 153 16.61 -15.90 17.45
N VAL A 154 15.35 -16.21 17.13
CA VAL A 154 14.73 -17.51 17.48
C VAL A 154 15.54 -18.64 16.86
N GLU A 155 15.82 -18.59 15.54
CA GLU A 155 16.55 -19.64 14.84
C GLU A 155 17.98 -19.86 15.36
N ASN A 156 18.64 -18.82 15.88
CA ASN A 156 20.01 -18.90 16.41
C ASN A 156 20.09 -19.17 17.92
N THR A 157 18.96 -19.33 18.60
CA THR A 157 18.91 -19.64 20.03
C THR A 157 18.06 -20.88 20.36
N LEU A 158 17.78 -21.71 19.34
CA LEU A 158 17.07 -22.98 19.49
C LEU A 158 17.81 -23.93 20.43
N PHE A 159 17.03 -24.72 21.18
CA PHE A 159 17.58 -25.88 21.90
C PHE A 159 17.87 -27.02 20.93
N GLU A 160 18.85 -27.86 21.27
CA GLU A 160 19.17 -29.07 20.52
C GLU A 160 18.21 -30.21 20.92
N ASP A 161 16.99 -30.17 20.37
CA ASP A 161 15.91 -31.12 20.72
C ASP A 161 15.86 -32.37 19.82
N GLY A 162 16.87 -32.60 18.97
CA GLY A 162 16.97 -33.80 18.14
C GLY A 162 18.33 -33.98 17.44
N ASP A 163 18.61 -35.21 16.99
CA ASP A 163 19.93 -35.61 16.44
C ASP A 163 20.16 -35.22 14.97
N GLY A 164 19.18 -34.57 14.34
CA GLY A 164 19.21 -34.24 12.92
C GLY A 164 19.91 -32.90 12.64
N VAL A 165 20.76 -32.85 11.61
CA VAL A 165 21.35 -31.57 11.12
C VAL A 165 20.27 -30.58 10.67
N ASN A 166 19.14 -31.09 10.16
CA ASN A 166 17.96 -30.29 9.86
C ASN A 166 17.08 -30.16 11.11
N ILE A 167 17.20 -29.02 11.78
CA ILE A 167 16.60 -28.75 13.10
C ILE A 167 15.06 -28.60 13.08
N PHE A 168 14.44 -28.38 11.92
CA PHE A 168 12.97 -28.21 11.82
C PHE A 168 12.15 -29.42 12.29
N ARG A 169 12.71 -30.63 12.26
CA ARG A 169 12.01 -31.85 12.70
C ARG A 169 12.00 -32.03 14.22
N ALA A 170 12.82 -31.27 14.93
CA ALA A 170 12.92 -31.34 16.39
C ALA A 170 11.75 -30.61 17.10
N PHE A 171 10.94 -29.84 16.36
CA PHE A 171 9.78 -29.15 16.92
C PHE A 171 8.50 -29.98 16.88
N ASN A 172 7.76 -29.99 18.00
CA ASN A 172 6.41 -30.55 18.08
C ASN A 172 5.39 -29.47 18.47
N PRO A 173 4.32 -29.23 17.67
CA PRO A 173 3.29 -28.23 17.97
C PRO A 173 2.59 -28.38 19.33
N THR A 174 2.62 -29.57 19.94
CA THR A 174 2.00 -29.84 21.24
C THR A 174 3.00 -29.90 22.40
N GLN A 175 4.28 -29.58 22.17
CA GLN A 175 5.27 -29.57 23.25
C GLN A 175 4.98 -28.46 24.26
N ALA A 176 5.28 -28.70 25.53
CA ALA A 176 5.07 -27.72 26.60
C ALA A 176 6.25 -26.75 26.75
N GLU A 177 7.44 -27.16 26.32
CA GLU A 177 8.69 -26.39 26.48
C GLU A 177 8.86 -25.36 25.35
N GLU A 178 9.47 -24.22 25.69
CA GLU A 178 9.86 -23.24 24.69
C GLU A 178 10.96 -23.81 23.78
N THR A 179 10.87 -23.57 22.48
CA THR A 179 11.80 -24.16 21.50
C THR A 179 13.16 -23.45 21.42
N TYR A 180 13.30 -22.28 22.06
CA TYR A 180 14.50 -21.44 22.03
C TYR A 180 14.75 -20.82 23.41
N SER A 181 16.01 -20.52 23.72
CA SER A 181 16.41 -19.92 24.99
C SER A 181 16.22 -18.40 25.00
N MET A 182 15.17 -17.94 25.66
CA MET A 182 14.92 -16.51 25.86
C MET A 182 16.04 -15.85 26.69
N VAL A 183 16.65 -16.57 27.63
CA VAL A 183 17.75 -16.06 28.47
C VAL A 183 19.00 -15.78 27.63
N THR A 184 19.38 -16.71 26.75
CA THR A 184 20.53 -16.54 25.86
C THR A 184 20.28 -15.39 24.87
N ALA A 185 19.08 -15.34 24.28
CA ALA A 185 18.68 -14.25 23.39
C ALA A 185 18.76 -12.88 24.10
N ASN A 186 18.23 -12.78 25.32
CA ASN A 186 18.25 -11.54 26.10
C ASN A 186 19.69 -11.11 26.43
N HIS A 187 20.53 -12.03 26.86
CA HIS A 187 21.93 -11.74 27.17
C HIS A 187 22.68 -11.24 25.93
N PHE A 188 22.53 -11.92 24.80
CA PHE A 188 23.13 -11.53 23.52
C PHE A 188 22.76 -10.09 23.14
N TRP A 189 21.45 -9.77 23.10
CA TRP A 189 21.01 -8.43 22.71
C TRP A 189 21.40 -7.36 23.73
N SER A 190 21.41 -7.68 25.02
CA SER A 190 21.83 -6.74 26.07
C SER A 190 23.30 -6.32 25.91
N GLN A 191 24.17 -7.23 25.48
CA GLN A 191 25.57 -6.90 25.17
C GLN A 191 25.67 -6.01 23.92
N ILE A 192 25.00 -6.38 22.83
CA ILE A 192 25.02 -5.63 21.56
C ILE A 192 24.54 -4.18 21.74
N PHE A 193 23.39 -3.96 22.40
CA PHE A 193 22.87 -2.60 22.60
C PHE A 193 23.67 -1.78 23.60
N GLY A 194 24.43 -2.42 24.51
CA GLY A 194 25.35 -1.73 25.41
C GLY A 194 26.49 -1.00 24.69
N GLU A 195 26.94 -1.52 23.54
CA GLU A 195 28.06 -0.98 22.76
C GLU A 195 27.66 0.15 21.79
N ILE A 196 26.40 0.17 21.35
CA ILE A 196 25.89 1.12 20.32
C ILE A 196 25.72 2.56 20.85
N ARG A 197 25.69 2.80 22.17
CA ARG A 197 25.48 4.13 22.77
C ARG A 197 26.65 5.14 22.59
N ALA A 198 27.69 4.82 21.82
CA ALA A 198 28.96 5.56 21.84
C ALA A 198 29.25 6.45 20.61
N ALA A 199 28.31 6.67 19.69
CA ALA A 199 28.57 7.51 18.51
C ALA A 199 27.35 8.36 18.11
N GLU A 200 27.45 9.67 18.33
CA GLU A 200 26.62 10.68 17.67
C GLU A 200 27.55 11.76 17.10
N ASP A 201 27.41 12.04 15.81
CA ASP A 201 28.15 13.07 15.06
C ASP A 201 27.17 14.14 14.56
N PRO A 202 27.32 15.42 14.96
CA PRO A 202 26.35 16.46 14.66
C PRO A 202 26.84 17.42 13.57
N GLU A 203 26.79 17.04 12.30
CA GLU A 203 26.80 18.03 11.20
C GLU A 203 25.83 17.60 10.08
N PHE A 204 24.92 18.51 9.69
CA PHE A 204 24.01 18.29 8.56
C PHE A 204 23.87 19.56 7.71
N GLU A 205 24.13 19.42 6.41
CA GLU A 205 23.90 20.41 5.36
C GLU A 205 22.56 20.11 4.66
N THR A 206 21.77 21.12 4.27
CA THR A 206 20.32 20.90 4.03
C THR A 206 19.93 20.56 2.57
N PHE A 207 19.48 19.32 2.34
CA PHE A 207 18.91 18.82 1.07
C PHE A 207 17.48 19.33 0.75
N TYR A 208 16.87 20.07 1.68
CA TYR A 208 15.46 20.47 1.62
C TYR A 208 15.12 21.34 0.40
N THR A 209 15.95 22.35 0.11
CA THR A 209 15.70 23.30 -1.01
C THR A 209 15.82 22.63 -2.37
N LYS A 210 16.70 21.63 -2.51
CA LYS A 210 16.84 20.83 -3.74
C LYS A 210 15.57 20.04 -4.07
N ASN A 211 14.86 19.54 -3.05
CA ASN A 211 13.61 18.80 -3.25
C ASN A 211 12.45 19.69 -3.74
N ILE A 212 12.42 20.98 -3.37
CA ILE A 212 11.38 21.90 -3.84
C ILE A 212 11.51 22.13 -5.35
N LEU A 213 12.73 22.37 -5.84
CA LEU A 213 12.99 22.57 -7.27
C LEU A 213 12.63 21.33 -8.10
N LEU A 214 12.93 20.14 -7.58
CA LEU A 214 12.51 18.88 -8.21
C LEU A 214 10.97 18.78 -8.30
N ASN A 215 10.27 19.14 -7.21
CA ASN A 215 8.81 19.10 -7.19
C ASN A 215 8.16 20.11 -8.15
N GLU A 216 8.78 21.26 -8.37
CA GLU A 216 8.35 22.24 -9.38
C GLU A 216 8.47 21.66 -10.80
N GLY A 217 9.59 20.99 -11.09
CA GLY A 217 9.77 20.23 -12.32
C GLY A 217 8.68 19.19 -12.51
N ILE A 218 8.49 18.29 -11.55
CA ILE A 218 7.48 17.21 -11.62
C ILE A 218 6.09 17.77 -11.95
N ARG A 219 5.65 18.81 -11.24
CA ARG A 219 4.31 19.40 -11.49
C ARG A 219 4.20 19.97 -12.91
N ALA A 220 5.17 20.77 -13.34
CA ALA A 220 5.10 21.42 -14.64
C ALA A 220 5.16 20.43 -15.82
N TRP A 221 6.01 19.41 -15.70
CA TRP A 221 6.26 18.46 -16.79
C TRP A 221 5.20 17.36 -16.89
N MET A 222 4.55 16.97 -15.78
CA MET A 222 3.53 15.91 -15.79
C MET A 222 2.10 16.43 -15.97
N ALA A 223 1.77 17.60 -15.43
CA ALA A 223 0.37 18.02 -15.26
C ALA A 223 -0.43 18.08 -16.56
N ALA A 224 0.17 18.45 -17.69
CA ALA A 224 -0.54 18.54 -18.96
C ALA A 224 -1.09 17.19 -19.46
N GLN A 225 -0.40 16.08 -19.16
CA GLN A 225 -0.83 14.73 -19.52
C GLN A 225 -1.62 14.06 -18.39
N ASP A 226 -1.24 14.31 -17.13
CA ASP A 226 -1.86 13.70 -15.95
C ASP A 226 -3.23 14.33 -15.61
N GLN A 227 -3.44 15.59 -16.01
CA GLN A 227 -4.69 16.34 -15.79
C GLN A 227 -5.31 16.78 -17.13
N PRO A 228 -5.74 15.85 -17.99
CA PRO A 228 -6.21 16.17 -19.35
C PRO A 228 -7.46 17.08 -19.35
N HIS A 229 -8.24 17.07 -18.27
CA HIS A 229 -9.42 17.92 -18.11
C HIS A 229 -9.09 19.41 -17.94
N GLU A 230 -7.88 19.76 -17.51
CA GLU A 230 -7.42 21.14 -17.36
C GLU A 230 -6.98 21.77 -18.69
N ASN A 231 -6.79 20.97 -19.75
CA ASN A 231 -6.34 21.42 -21.07
C ASN A 231 -5.09 22.32 -21.03
N LEU A 232 -4.14 22.00 -20.16
CA LEU A 232 -2.93 22.79 -19.96
C LEU A 232 -2.03 22.74 -21.20
N ILE A 233 -1.61 23.92 -21.66
CA ILE A 233 -0.63 24.08 -22.73
C ILE A 233 0.51 24.93 -22.17
N PHE A 234 1.62 24.27 -21.82
CA PHE A 234 2.84 24.96 -21.41
C PHE A 234 3.74 25.18 -22.63
N LEU A 235 4.10 26.43 -22.88
CA LEU A 235 5.14 26.76 -23.85
C LEU A 235 6.50 26.28 -23.31
N GLU A 236 7.40 25.90 -24.21
CA GLU A 236 8.74 25.41 -23.84
C GLU A 236 9.50 26.41 -22.96
N GLU A 237 9.32 27.71 -23.21
CA GLU A 237 9.95 28.80 -22.45
C GLU A 237 9.49 28.92 -20.99
N VAL A 238 8.35 28.35 -20.62
CA VAL A 238 7.82 28.40 -19.25
C VAL A 238 8.09 27.12 -18.46
N LEU A 239 8.62 26.08 -19.10
CA LEU A 239 8.95 24.82 -18.42
C LEU A 239 10.24 25.00 -17.60
N PRO A 240 10.22 24.69 -16.29
CA PRO A 240 11.41 24.78 -15.47
C PRO A 240 12.42 23.70 -15.91
N CYS A 241 13.61 24.11 -16.32
CA CYS A 241 14.72 23.21 -16.64
C CYS A 241 16.04 23.69 -16.01
N GLY A 242 16.90 22.74 -15.67
CA GLY A 242 18.29 23.03 -15.31
C GLY A 242 19.10 23.44 -16.54
N ASN A 243 20.24 24.10 -16.32
CA ASN A 243 21.09 24.50 -17.44
C ASN A 243 21.63 23.27 -18.18
N ALA A 244 21.39 23.19 -19.50
CA ALA A 244 21.87 22.15 -20.42
C ALA A 244 21.27 20.73 -20.26
N LEU A 245 20.11 20.58 -19.61
CA LEU A 245 19.25 19.39 -19.67
C LEU A 245 18.09 19.63 -20.64
#